data_AF-A0A6B2VIP0-F1
#
_entry.id   AF-A0A6B2VIP0-F1
#
_cell.length_a   1.000
_cell.length_b   1.000
_cell.length_c   1.000
_cell.angle_alpha   90.00
_cell.angle_beta   90.00
_cell.angle_gamma   90.00
#
_symmetry.space_group_name_H-M   'P 1'
#
loop_
_entity.id
_entity.type
_entity.pdbx_description
1 polymer ?
#
loop_
_entity_poly.entity_id
_entity_poly.type
_entity_poly.pdbx_seq_one_letter_code
_entity_poly.pdbx_strand_id
1 'polypeptide(L)' 'MDEGGTRRAGGATARVWRGWREAAQDALYGPAGFYRRPEGPAGHFRTSVHASPLFAVAVARLLCRVDGALGRP' A
#
# COMPACT_ATOMS: atom_id res chain seq x y z
N MET A 1 15.52 -47.34 1.88
CA MET A 1 14.05 -47.20 1.98
C MET A 1 13.69 -46.07 1.04
N ASP A 2 13.71 -46.36 -0.26
CA ASP A 2 13.02 -45.57 -1.27
C ASP A 2 11.62 -46.17 -1.40
N GLU A 3 10.61 -45.32 -1.45
CA GLU A 3 9.43 -45.30 -2.35
C GLU A 3 8.56 -44.13 -1.82
N GLY A 4 8.40 -43.04 -2.54
CA GLY A 4 7.68 -43.03 -3.81
C GLY A 4 6.25 -42.55 -3.52
N GLY A 5 6.02 -41.25 -3.70
CA GLY A 5 4.74 -40.62 -3.38
C GLY A 5 4.39 -39.46 -4.31
N THR A 6 4.67 -39.60 -5.61
CA THR A 6 4.19 -38.69 -6.64
C THR A 6 2.67 -38.75 -6.72
N ARG A 7 1.98 -37.63 -6.52
CA ARG A 7 0.66 -37.42 -7.14
C ARG A 7 0.59 -36.02 -7.72
N ARG A 8 0.59 -35.94 -9.06
CA ARG A 8 0.31 -34.71 -9.80
C ARG A 8 -1.15 -34.68 -10.25
N ALA A 9 -1.74 -33.49 -10.04
CA ALA A 9 -2.76 -32.79 -10.82
C ALA A 9 -4.20 -33.34 -10.87
N GLY A 10 -5.06 -32.72 -10.06
CA GLY A 10 -6.46 -32.43 -10.37
C GLY A 10 -6.69 -30.93 -10.16
N GLY A 11 -7.16 -30.23 -11.20
CA GLY A 11 -7.18 -28.77 -11.30
C GLY A 11 -8.12 -28.07 -10.32
N ALA A 12 -7.56 -27.54 -9.25
CA ALA A 12 -8.03 -26.35 -8.58
C ALA A 12 -6.76 -25.67 -8.08
N THR A 13 -6.47 -24.45 -8.52
CA THR A 13 -5.34 -23.66 -8.03
C THR A 13 -5.40 -23.64 -6.52
N ALA A 14 -4.61 -24.49 -5.87
CA ALA A 14 -4.49 -24.53 -4.42
C ALA A 14 -4.03 -23.13 -4.03
N ARG A 15 -4.95 -22.32 -3.52
CA ARG A 15 -4.66 -20.98 -3.06
C ARG A 15 -3.79 -21.16 -1.83
N VAL A 16 -2.46 -21.17 -2.03
CA VAL A 16 -1.50 -21.10 -0.94
C VAL A 16 -1.89 -19.85 -0.17
N TRP A 17 -2.25 -20.04 1.10
CA TRP A 17 -2.55 -18.92 1.98
C TRP A 17 -1.29 -18.08 2.10
N ARG A 18 -1.34 -16.87 1.57
CA ARG A 18 -0.24 -15.90 1.68
C ARG A 18 -0.32 -15.20 3.02
N GLY A 19 0.83 -14.78 3.54
CA GLY A 19 0.86 -13.93 4.73
C GLY A 19 0.13 -12.62 4.45
N TRP A 20 -0.56 -12.06 5.46
CA TRP A 20 -1.36 -10.85 5.28
C TRP A 20 -0.56 -9.68 4.70
N ARG A 21 0.69 -9.49 5.15
CA ARG A 21 1.60 -8.45 4.62
C ARG A 21 1.82 -8.60 3.11
N GLU A 22 2.11 -9.80 2.66
CA GLU A 22 2.36 -10.09 1.24
C GLU A 22 1.09 -9.91 0.41
N ALA A 23 -0.03 -10.43 0.91
CA ALA A 23 -1.33 -10.26 0.26
C ALA A 23 -1.74 -8.79 0.15
N ALA A 24 -1.52 -7.98 1.20
CA ALA A 24 -1.80 -6.55 1.19
C ALA A 24 -0.86 -5.78 0.26
N GLN A 25 0.43 -6.12 0.23
CA GLN A 25 1.41 -5.52 -0.67
C GLN A 25 1.03 -5.73 -2.14
N ASP A 26 0.65 -6.96 -2.51
CA ASP A 26 0.23 -7.31 -3.86
C ASP A 26 -1.09 -6.61 -4.23
N ALA A 27 -2.08 -6.61 -3.33
CA ALA A 27 -3.37 -5.96 -3.57
C ALA A 27 -3.28 -4.43 -3.70
N LEU A 28 -2.39 -3.78 -2.95
CA LEU A 28 -2.24 -2.32 -2.98
C LEU A 28 -1.27 -1.86 -4.08
N TYR A 29 -0.15 -2.56 -4.25
CA TYR A 29 0.99 -2.09 -5.03
C TYR A 29 1.47 -3.06 -6.11
N GLY A 30 0.86 -4.25 -6.27
CA GLY A 30 1.20 -5.19 -7.33
C GLY A 30 0.85 -4.66 -8.73
N PRO A 31 1.14 -5.42 -9.81
CA PRO A 31 0.83 -5.00 -11.18
C PRO A 31 -0.65 -4.66 -11.40
N ALA A 32 -1.55 -5.39 -10.74
CA ALA A 32 -3.00 -5.12 -10.71
C ALA A 32 -3.44 -4.36 -9.44
N GLY A 33 -2.49 -3.78 -8.70
CA GLY A 33 -2.71 -3.19 -7.40
C GLY A 33 -3.52 -1.90 -7.46
N PHE A 34 -4.30 -1.65 -6.41
CA PHE A 34 -5.21 -0.51 -6.31
C PHE A 34 -4.56 0.84 -6.66
N TYR A 35 -3.35 1.13 -6.15
CA TYR A 35 -2.69 2.42 -6.38
C TYR A 35 -2.11 2.60 -7.79
N ARG A 36 -2.05 1.53 -8.61
CA ARG A 36 -1.57 1.62 -10.00
C ARG A 36 -2.69 1.78 -11.02
N ARG A 37 -3.95 1.65 -10.59
CA ARG A 37 -5.12 1.76 -11.48
C ARG A 37 -5.37 3.21 -11.89
N PRO A 38 -5.88 3.48 -13.11
CA PRO A 38 -6.17 4.83 -13.58
C PRO A 38 -7.15 5.61 -12.70
N GLU A 39 -8.13 4.93 -12.09
CA GLU A 39 -9.10 5.56 -11.20
C GLU A 39 -8.43 6.18 -9.95
N GLY A 40 -7.31 5.59 -9.51
CA GLY A 40 -6.45 6.09 -8.45
C GLY A 40 -7.15 6.28 -7.09
N PRO A 41 -6.41 6.63 -6.03
CA PRO A 41 -6.99 6.82 -4.70
C PRO A 41 -7.91 8.07 -4.59
N ALA A 42 -7.77 9.04 -5.48
CA ALA A 42 -8.41 10.35 -5.36
C ALA A 42 -9.95 10.28 -5.33
N GLY A 43 -10.55 9.33 -6.05
CA GLY A 43 -12.00 9.12 -6.06
C GLY A 43 -12.54 8.29 -4.89
N HIS A 44 -11.67 7.68 -4.08
CA HIS A 44 -12.06 6.71 -3.05
C HIS A 44 -11.87 7.20 -1.62
N PHE A 45 -10.98 8.17 -1.41
CA PHE A 45 -10.65 8.64 -0.08
C PHE A 45 -10.94 10.12 0.10
N ARG A 46 -11.57 10.45 1.23
CA ARG A 46 -11.64 11.80 1.75
C ARG A 46 -10.70 11.92 2.94
N THR A 47 -9.51 12.42 2.70
CA THR A 47 -8.49 12.66 3.74
C THR A 47 -8.63 14.08 4.32
N SER A 48 -7.88 14.40 5.39
CA SER A 48 -7.96 15.70 6.08
C SER A 48 -7.74 16.91 5.16
N VAL A 49 -6.91 16.79 4.12
CA VAL A 49 -6.70 17.87 3.13
C VAL A 49 -7.93 18.16 2.27
N HIS A 50 -8.84 17.19 2.14
CA HIS A 50 -10.11 17.36 1.44
C HIS A 50 -11.21 17.99 2.34
N ALA A 51 -10.96 18.13 3.65
CA ALA A 51 -11.91 18.75 4.56
C ALA A 51 -11.79 20.28 4.57
N SER A 52 -10.55 20.80 4.51
CA SER A 52 -10.25 22.24 4.55
C SER A 52 -8.77 22.51 4.23
N PRO A 53 -8.42 23.69 3.68
CA PRO A 53 -7.02 24.09 3.49
C PRO A 53 -6.22 24.21 4.81
N LEU A 54 -6.89 24.28 5.96
CA LEU A 54 -6.25 24.45 7.27
C LEU A 54 -5.19 23.37 7.56
N PHE A 55 -5.43 22.12 7.17
CA PHE A 55 -4.47 21.04 7.40
C PHE A 55 -3.16 21.28 6.64
N ALA A 56 -3.25 21.63 5.35
CA ALA A 56 -2.08 21.92 4.53
C ALA A 56 -1.28 23.12 5.09
N VAL A 57 -1.98 24.18 5.50
CA VAL A 57 -1.35 25.37 6.11
C VAL A 57 -0.66 25.02 7.42
N ALA A 58 -1.27 24.20 8.28
CA ALA A 58 -0.67 23.77 9.53
C ALA A 58 0.63 22.98 9.31
N VAL A 59 0.63 22.04 8.35
CA VAL A 59 1.82 21.27 7.97
C VAL A 59 2.90 22.16 7.39
N ALA A 60 2.56 23.11 6.51
CA ALA A 60 3.54 24.06 5.96
C ALA A 60 4.21 24.91 7.05
N ARG A 61 3.42 25.42 8.00
CA ARG A 61 3.95 26.17 9.16
C ARG A 61 4.84 25.31 10.05
N LEU A 62 4.49 24.04 10.24
CA LEU A 62 5.32 23.11 10.99
C LEU A 62 6.66 22.88 10.27
N LEU A 63 6.63 22.68 8.96
CA LEU A 63 7.84 22.49 8.15
C LEU A 63 8.80 23.67 8.30
N CYS A 64 8.33 24.91 8.18
CA CYS A 64 9.18 26.10 8.36
C CYS A 64 9.82 26.18 9.76
N ARG A 65 9.12 25.73 10.81
CA ARG A 65 9.69 25.70 12.16
C ARG A 65 10.76 24.61 12.31
N VAL A 66 10.51 23.42 11.74
CA VAL A 66 11.47 22.31 11.75
C VAL A 66 12.72 22.67 10.97
N ASP A 67 12.56 23.25 9.77
CA ASP A 67 13.64 23.77 8.94
C ASP A 67 14.52 24.75 9.72
N GLY A 68 13.91 25.73 10.39
CA GLY A 68 14.62 26.66 11.27
C GLY A 68 15.33 25.97 12.46
N ALA A 69 14.70 24.99 13.10
CA ALA A 69 15.27 24.27 14.23
C ALA A 69 16.44 23.34 13.84
N LEU A 70 16.45 22.85 12.61
CA LEU A 70 17.52 21.98 12.07
C LEU A 70 18.63 22.77 11.36
N GLY A 71 18.55 24.11 11.32
CA GLY A 71 19.57 24.96 10.72
C GLY A 71 19.48 25.07 9.19
N ARG A 72 18.28 24.89 8.61
CA ARG A 72 18.01 24.93 7.17
C ARG A 72 18.85 23.95 6.35
N PRO A 73 18.66 22.63 6.55
CA PRO A 73 19.37 21.60 5.81
C PRO A 73 19.03 21.55 4.30
#